data_AF-A0A8S2XSJ3-F1
#
_entry.id   AF-A0A8S2XSJ3-F1
#
_cell.length_a   1.000
_cell.length_b   1.000
_cell.length_c   1.000
_cell.angle_alpha   90.00
_cell.angle_beta   90.00
_cell.angle_gamma   90.00
#
_symmetry.space_group_name_H-M   'P 1'
#
loop_
_entity.id
_entity.type
_entity.pdbx_description
1 polymer ?
#
loop_
_entity_poly.entity_id
_entity_poly.type
_entity_poly.pdbx_seq_one_letter_code
_entity_poly.pdbx_strand_id
1 'polypeptide(L)' 'TIEQMNKLKPAFIKPHGTVTAASSSFLTDGASASLITSVDKAKELGLKPKAYIR' A
#
# COMPACT_ATOMS: atom_id res chain seq x y z
N THR A 1 -20.67 3.64 5.88
CA THR A 1 -20.57 4.83 6.75
C THR A 1 -19.78 4.49 8.00
N ILE A 2 -19.31 5.50 8.75
CA ILE A 2 -18.64 5.27 10.06
C ILE A 2 -19.55 4.45 10.98
N GLU A 3 -20.85 4.75 10.99
CA GLU A 3 -21.85 4.01 11.76
C GLU A 3 -21.92 2.52 11.40
N GLN A 4 -21.71 2.15 10.13
CA GLN A 4 -21.69 0.75 9.71
C GLN A 4 -20.39 0.04 10.10
N MET A 5 -19.25 0.73 10.04
CA MET A 5 -17.96 0.15 10.45
C MET A 5 -17.92 -0.15 11.95
N ASN A 6 -18.51 0.72 12.78
CA ASN A 6 -18.60 0.55 14.23
C ASN A 6 -19.45 -0.67 14.67
N LYS A 7 -20.29 -1.21 13.77
CA LYS A 7 -21.12 -2.40 14.05
C LYS A 7 -20.36 -3.71 13.82
N LEU A 8 -19.17 -3.67 13.21
CA LEU A 8 -18.41 -4.88 12.88
C LEU A 8 -17.70 -5.46 14.10
N LYS A 9 -17.71 -6.79 14.21
CA LYS A 9 -16.98 -7.50 15.26
C LYS A 9 -15.47 -7.49 14.98
N PRO A 10 -14.63 -7.54 16.03
CA PRO A 10 -13.19 -7.70 15.85
C PRO A 10 -12.85 -8.98 15.08
N ALA A 11 -11.96 -8.86 14.10
CA ALA A 11 -11.62 -9.96 13.20
C ALA A 11 -10.54 -10.89 13.80
N PHE A 12 -9.59 -10.31 14.56
CA PHE A 12 -8.40 -11.01 15.04
C PHE A 12 -8.49 -11.34 16.54
N ILE A 13 -8.43 -10.32 17.41
CA ILE A 13 -8.52 -10.50 18.86
C ILE A 13 -9.98 -10.40 19.27
N LYS A 14 -10.57 -11.50 19.73
CA LYS A 14 -11.98 -11.57 20.12
C LYS A 14 -12.11 -11.77 21.63
N PRO A 15 -13.03 -11.09 22.34
CA PRO A 15 -13.95 -10.06 21.84
C PRO A 15 -13.41 -8.62 21.93
N HIS A 16 -12.25 -8.40 22.54
CA HIS A 16 -11.76 -7.06 22.93
C HIS A 16 -10.80 -6.39 21.94
N GLY A 17 -10.66 -6.90 20.73
CA GLY A 17 -9.81 -6.30 19.70
C GLY A 17 -10.42 -5.05 19.07
N THR A 18 -9.58 -4.20 18.47
CA THR A 18 -9.99 -2.98 17.76
C THR A 18 -9.99 -3.15 16.24
N VAL A 19 -9.28 -4.15 15.73
CA VAL A 19 -9.11 -4.39 14.29
C VAL A 19 -10.29 -5.19 13.74
N THR A 20 -10.96 -4.65 12.72
CA THR A 20 -12.11 -5.26 12.02
C THR A 20 -11.78 -5.52 10.55
N ALA A 21 -12.64 -6.25 9.84
CA ALA A 21 -12.49 -6.45 8.40
C ALA A 21 -12.50 -5.12 7.62
N ALA A 22 -13.29 -4.13 8.04
CA ALA A 22 -13.38 -2.85 7.35
C ALA A 22 -12.19 -1.92 7.60
N SER A 23 -11.44 -2.12 8.71
CA SER A 23 -10.23 -1.34 9.00
C SER A 23 -8.96 -2.02 8.51
N SER A 24 -9.07 -3.15 7.80
CA SER A 24 -7.94 -3.95 7.35
C SER A 24 -7.82 -3.92 5.84
N SER A 25 -6.61 -4.13 5.32
CA SER A 25 -6.48 -4.56 3.93
C SER A 25 -7.12 -5.95 3.75
N PHE A 26 -7.53 -6.25 2.53
CA PHE A 26 -8.07 -7.55 2.14
C PHE A 26 -7.09 -8.29 1.22
N LEU A 27 -7.36 -9.57 0.98
CA LEU A 27 -6.56 -10.37 0.06
C LEU A 27 -6.69 -9.78 -1.36
N THR A 28 -5.56 -9.35 -1.92
CA THR A 28 -5.49 -8.77 -3.26
C THR A 28 -4.43 -9.48 -4.08
N ASP A 29 -4.80 -9.91 -5.28
CA ASP A 29 -3.87 -10.44 -6.27
C ASP A 29 -3.49 -9.35 -7.27
N GLY A 30 -2.19 -9.11 -7.46
CA GLY A 30 -1.67 -8.08 -8.37
C GLY A 30 -0.15 -8.09 -8.50
N ALA A 31 0.37 -7.40 -9.52
CA ALA A 31 1.81 -7.28 -9.80
C ALA A 31 2.19 -5.84 -10.18
N SER A 32 3.45 -5.47 -9.91
CA SER A 32 4.00 -4.16 -10.27
C SER A 32 5.49 -4.24 -10.60
N ALA A 33 5.97 -3.32 -11.44
CA ALA A 33 7.40 -3.18 -11.75
C ALA A 33 7.80 -1.69 -11.77
N SER A 34 9.07 -1.42 -11.48
CA SER A 34 9.67 -0.09 -11.59
C SER A 34 11.10 -0.19 -12.06
N LEU A 35 11.50 0.71 -12.96
CA LEU A 35 12.89 0.81 -13.43
C LEU A 35 13.63 1.83 -12.57
N ILE A 36 14.62 1.34 -11.83
CA ILE A 36 15.52 2.17 -11.02
C ILE A 36 16.90 2.14 -11.68
N THR A 37 17.53 3.31 -11.79
CA THR A 37 18.86 3.46 -12.37
C THR A 37 19.59 4.65 -11.76
N SER A 38 20.88 4.76 -11.99
CA SER A 38 21.65 5.94 -11.59
C SER A 38 21.23 7.18 -12.40
N VAL A 39 21.39 8.36 -11.81
CA VAL A 39 21.08 9.63 -12.49
C VAL A 39 21.91 9.79 -13.77
N ASP A 40 23.17 9.36 -13.72
CA ASP A 40 24.07 9.46 -14.87
C ASP A 40 23.62 8.55 -16.01
N LYS A 41 23.19 7.31 -15.71
CA LYS A 41 22.67 6.42 -16.74
C LYS A 41 21.33 6.89 -17.28
N ALA A 42 20.46 7.44 -16.44
CA ALA A 42 19.21 8.04 -16.90
C ALA A 42 19.48 9.18 -17.89
N LYS A 43 20.45 10.07 -17.59
CA LYS A 43 20.87 11.16 -18.49
C LYS A 43 21.46 10.63 -19.80
N GLU A 44 22.35 9.64 -19.74
CA GLU A 44 22.95 9.00 -20.92
C GLU A 44 21.87 8.42 -21.85
N LEU A 45 20.83 7.80 -21.26
CA LEU A 45 19.71 7.22 -21.99
C LEU A 45 18.62 8.25 -22.37
N GLY A 46 18.81 9.54 -22.09
CA GLY A 46 17.81 10.59 -22.36
C GLY A 46 16.51 10.46 -21.56
N LEU A 47 16.52 9.70 -20.46
CA LEU A 47 15.37 9.48 -19.59
C LEU A 47 15.26 10.60 -18.56
N LYS A 48 14.03 11.10 -18.34
CA LYS A 48 13.72 12.08 -17.28
C LYS A 48 13.32 11.35 -15.98
N PRO A 49 14.10 11.44 -14.88
CA PRO A 49 13.75 10.81 -13.60
C PRO A 49 12.41 11.30 -13.04
N LYS A 50 11.62 10.38 -12.46
CA LYS A 50 10.32 10.71 -11.83
C LYS A 50 10.44 11.04 -10.35
N ALA A 51 11.42 10.49 -9.66
CA ALA A 51 11.69 10.70 -8.24
C ALA A 51 13.15 10.33 -7.92
N TYR A 52 13.60 10.68 -6.72
CA TYR A 52 14.91 10.29 -6.17
C TYR A 52 14.70 9.53 -4.86
N ILE A 53 15.38 8.39 -4.71
CA ILE A 53 15.47 7.68 -3.42
C ILE A 53 16.54 8.41 -2.57
N ARG A 54 16.22 8.71 -1.31
CA ARG A 54 17.07 9.46 -0.37
C ARG A 54 17.42 8.61 0.84
#